data_AF-A0A0M0BLU2-F1
#
_entry.id   AF-A0A0M0BLU2-F1
#
_cell.length_a   1.000
_cell.length_b   1.000
_cell.length_c   1.000
_cell.angle_alpha   90.00
_cell.angle_beta   90.00
_cell.angle_gamma   90.00
#
_symmetry.space_group_name_H-M   'P 1'
#
loop_
_entity.id
_entity.type
_entity.pdbx_description
1 polymer ?
#
loop_
_entity_poly.entity_id
_entity_poly.type
_entity_poly.pdbx_seq_one_letter_code
_entity_poly.pdbx_strand_id
1 'polypeptide(L)'
;MAIRYGDGETARAVSAAVSPDNVHVPPGITVGAEAEGAVLRLSIRCSRGMGSLIATLDDLLSCVQAAERAIIGVRPMGRPG
;
A
#
# COMPACT_ATOMS: atom_id res chain seq x y z
N MET A 1 4.32 -1.27 9.36
CA MET A 1 5.22 -0.60 8.39
C MET A 1 4.70 0.81 8.13
N ALA A 2 5.59 1.77 7.86
CA ALA A 2 5.22 3.13 7.48
C ALA A 2 6.08 3.63 6.31
N ILE A 3 5.46 4.27 5.32
CA ILE A 3 6.11 4.88 4.15
C ILE A 3 5.74 6.36 4.13
N ARG A 4 6.73 7.25 3.96
CA ARG A 4 6.52 8.69 3.92
C ARG A 4 6.60 9.20 2.49
N TYR A 5 5.58 9.96 2.09
CA TYR A 5 5.52 10.66 0.81
C TYR A 5 5.80 12.15 1.00
N GLY A 6 5.98 12.87 -0.12
CA GLY A 6 6.18 14.32 -0.11
C GLY A 6 4.94 15.09 0.35
N ASP A 7 3.75 14.54 0.11
CA ASP A 7 2.46 15.16 0.43
C ASP A 7 1.40 14.10 0.79
N GLY A 8 0.29 14.57 1.36
CA GLY A 8 -0.81 13.70 1.79
C GLY A 8 -1.73 13.22 0.67
N GLU A 9 -1.74 13.89 -0.48
CA GLU A 9 -2.51 13.45 -1.64
C GLU A 9 -1.91 12.18 -2.23
N THR A 10 -0.58 12.16 -2.40
CA THR A 10 0.18 10.98 -2.82
C THR A 10 -0.04 9.82 -1.85
N ALA A 11 0.07 10.06 -0.53
CA ALA A 11 -0.15 9.01 0.47
C ALA A 11 -1.56 8.40 0.39
N ARG A 12 -2.59 9.23 0.20
CA ARG A 12 -3.99 8.79 0.03
C ARG A 12 -4.20 8.03 -1.29
N ALA A 13 -3.63 8.52 -2.39
CA ALA A 13 -3.72 7.89 -3.70
C ALA A 13 -3.11 6.50 -3.68
N VAL A 14 -1.89 6.36 -3.12
CA VAL A 14 -1.24 5.06 -2.97
C VAL A 14 -2.05 4.17 -2.03
N SER A 15 -2.50 4.67 -0.87
CA SER A 15 -3.34 3.91 0.07
C SER A 15 -4.61 3.34 -0.58
N ALA A 16 -5.28 4.13 -1.42
CA ALA A 16 -6.47 3.69 -2.14
C ALA A 16 -6.14 2.63 -3.20
N ALA A 17 -5.04 2.80 -3.93
CA ALA A 17 -4.60 1.85 -4.96
C ALA A 17 -4.14 0.50 -4.39
N VAL A 18 -3.57 0.50 -3.18
CA VAL A 18 -3.04 -0.71 -2.53
C VAL A 18 -3.98 -1.26 -1.47
N SER A 19 -5.17 -0.67 -1.31
CA SER A 19 -6.14 -1.10 -0.30
C SER A 19 -6.45 -2.59 -0.52
N PRO A 20 -6.05 -3.45 0.42
CA PRO A 20 -6.14 -4.89 0.23
C PRO A 20 -7.60 -5.31 0.20
N ASP A 21 -7.98 -6.08 -0.81
CA ASP A 21 -9.24 -6.78 -0.78
C ASP A 21 -9.13 -7.97 0.19
N ASN A 22 -9.61 -7.77 1.41
CA ASN A 22 -9.58 -8.78 2.47
C ASN A 22 -10.51 -9.98 2.18
N VAL A 23 -11.22 -10.02 1.05
CA VAL A 23 -12.05 -11.17 0.63
C VAL A 23 -11.19 -12.37 0.21
N HIS A 24 -9.99 -12.13 -0.33
CA HIS A 24 -9.13 -13.18 -0.90
C HIS A 24 -7.93 -13.57 -0.02
N VAL A 25 -7.80 -13.00 1.18
CA VAL A 25 -6.71 -13.37 2.09
C VAL A 25 -6.98 -14.71 2.77
N PRO A 26 -5.93 -15.54 2.95
CA PRO A 26 -6.08 -16.79 3.66
C PRO A 26 -6.58 -16.58 5.11
N PRO A 27 -7.36 -17.52 5.67
CA PRO A 27 -7.86 -17.40 7.03
C PRO A 27 -6.72 -17.26 8.03
N GLY A 28 -6.87 -16.31 8.96
CA GLY A 28 -5.84 -15.96 9.95
C GLY A 28 -4.84 -14.88 9.49
N ILE A 29 -5.06 -14.28 8.32
CA ILE A 29 -4.30 -13.12 7.84
C ILE A 29 -5.25 -11.93 7.71
N THR A 30 -4.85 -10.77 8.24
CA THR A 30 -5.55 -9.50 8.05
C THR A 30 -4.53 -8.47 7.63
N VAL A 31 -4.80 -7.77 6.53
CA VAL A 31 -3.96 -6.69 6.02
C VAL A 31 -4.74 -5.38 6.11
N GLY A 32 -4.08 -4.32 6.55
CA GLY A 32 -4.63 -2.97 6.61
C GLY A 32 -3.68 -1.98 5.96
N ALA A 33 -4.25 -1.02 5.24
CA ALA A 33 -3.54 0.10 4.63
C ALA A 33 -4.30 1.38 4.94
N GLU A 34 -3.63 2.35 5.56
CA GLU A 34 -4.25 3.61 5.98
C GLU A 34 -3.30 4.78 5.71
N ALA A 35 -3.81 5.87 5.15
CA ALA A 35 -3.07 7.11 4.99
C ALA A 35 -3.35 8.08 6.15
N GLU A 36 -2.29 8.53 6.81
CA GLU A 36 -2.31 9.54 7.87
C GLU A 36 -1.39 10.70 7.48
N GLY A 37 -1.98 11.81 7.03
CA GLY A 37 -1.22 12.92 6.44
C GLY A 37 -0.42 12.45 5.23
N ALA A 38 0.89 12.70 5.22
CA ALA A 38 1.84 12.26 4.19
C ALA A 38 2.47 10.88 4.47
N VAL A 39 1.85 10.08 5.34
CA VAL A 39 2.37 8.76 5.74
C VAL A 39 1.35 7.67 5.42
N LEU A 40 1.78 6.66 4.68
CA LEU A 40 1.04 5.40 4.51
C LEU A 40 1.45 4.42 5.61
N ARG A 41 0.49 3.94 6.40
CA ARG A 41 0.67 2.89 7.39
C ARG A 41 0.13 1.58 6.85
N LEU A 42 0.96 0.56 6.92
CA LEU A 42 0.64 -0.81 6.52
C LEU A 42 0.73 -1.70 7.74
N SER A 43 -0.33 -2.47 7.98
CA SER A 43 -0.42 -3.41 9.11
C SER A 43 -0.75 -4.80 8.58
N ILE A 44 -0.10 -5.81 9.17
CA ILE A 44 -0.42 -7.21 8.90
C ILE A 44 -0.55 -7.91 10.23
N ARG A 45 -1.69 -8.55 10.44
CA ARG A 45 -1.92 -9.48 11.55
C ARG A 45 -1.95 -10.87 10.96
N CYS A 46 -1.04 -11.72 11.41
CA CYS A 46 -0.98 -13.12 11.00
C CYS A 46 -1.03 -14.00 12.25
N SER A 47 -1.99 -14.92 12.30
CA SER A 47 -2.05 -15.99 13.30
C SER A 47 -1.46 -17.30 12.80
N ARG A 48 -0.94 -17.31 11.55
CA ARG A 48 -0.25 -18.45 10.95
C ARG A 48 1.27 -18.25 11.01
N GLY A 49 2.02 -19.34 10.88
CA GLY A 49 3.48 -19.34 11.03
C GLY A 49 4.21 -18.29 10.17
N MET A 50 5.44 -17.95 10.57
CA MET A 50 6.23 -16.84 10.01
C MET A 50 6.38 -16.86 8.47
N GLY A 51 6.40 -18.04 7.84
CA GLY A 51 6.50 -18.15 6.38
C GLY A 51 5.32 -17.50 5.63
N SER A 52 4.09 -17.64 6.14
CA SER A 52 2.92 -16.98 5.54
C SER A 52 2.99 -15.46 5.70
N LEU A 53 3.53 -14.97 6.83
CA LEU A 53 3.69 -13.54 7.05
C LEU A 53 4.68 -12.92 6.04
N ILE A 54 5.80 -13.59 5.78
CA ILE A 54 6.82 -13.11 4.84
C ILE A 54 6.26 -13.04 3.42
N ALA A 55 5.55 -14.08 2.97
CA ALA A 55 4.93 -14.08 1.64
C ALA A 55 3.91 -12.94 1.48
N THR A 56 3.03 -12.72 2.47
CA THR A 56 2.06 -11.62 2.43
C THR A 56 2.73 -10.24 2.48
N LEU A 57 3.83 -10.09 3.21
CA LEU A 57 4.61 -8.85 3.20
C LEU A 57 5.19 -8.56 1.82
N ASP A 58 5.72 -9.57 1.14
CA ASP A 58 6.35 -9.44 -0.18
C ASP A 58 5.33 -9.05 -1.27
N ASP A 59 4.16 -9.71 -1.26
CA ASP A 59 3.04 -9.36 -2.15
C ASP A 59 2.57 -7.92 -1.92
N LEU A 60 2.39 -7.51 -0.66
CA LEU A 60 1.94 -6.15 -0.32
C LEU A 60 2.94 -5.09 -0.78
N LEU A 61 4.24 -5.33 -0.56
CA LEU A 61 5.29 -4.41 -1.00
C LEU A 61 5.35 -4.30 -2.52
N SER A 62 5.13 -5.41 -3.23
CA SER A 62 5.06 -5.42 -4.69
C SER A 62 3.90 -4.59 -5.22
N CYS A 63 2.72 -4.69 -4.59
CA CYS A 63 1.57 -3.84 -4.91
C CYS A 63 1.86 -2.35 -4.67
N VAL A 64 2.52 -2.01 -3.56
CA VAL A 64 2.91 -0.62 -3.26
C VAL A 64 3.86 -0.08 -4.32
N GLN A 65 4.89 -0.83 -4.70
CA GLN A 65 5.83 -0.38 -5.74
C GLN A 65 5.13 -0.19 -7.10
N ALA A 66 4.19 -1.06 -7.46
CA ALA A 66 3.40 -0.90 -8.68
C ALA A 66 2.56 0.37 -8.65
N ALA A 67 1.86 0.63 -7.54
CA ALA A 67 1.06 1.83 -7.34
C ALA A 67 1.93 3.10 -7.37
N GLU A 68 3.08 3.09 -6.69
CA GLU A 68 4.03 4.21 -6.70
C GLU A 68 4.53 4.51 -8.10
N ARG A 69 4.91 3.50 -8.90
CA ARG A 69 5.33 3.72 -10.29
C ARG A 69 4.21 4.32 -11.13
N ALA A 70 2.96 3.88 -10.92
CA ALA A 70 1.81 4.39 -11.65
C ALA A 70 1.42 5.82 -11.23
N ILE A 71 1.57 6.20 -9.96
CA ILE A 71 1.13 7.49 -9.44
C ILE A 71 2.25 8.55 -9.51
N ILE A 72 3.46 8.17 -9.10
CA ILE A 72 4.62 9.08 -9.03
C ILE A 72 5.33 9.14 -10.39
N GLY A 73 5.39 8.01 -11.11
CA GLY A 73 5.94 7.96 -12.47
C GLY A 73 5.06 8.65 -13.51
N VAL A 74 3.74 8.74 -13.26
CA VAL A 74 2.82 9.54 -14.06
C VAL A 74 2.74 10.93 -13.45
N ARG A 75 3.71 11.79 -13.77
CA ARG A 75 3.54 13.23 -13.55
C ARG A 75 2.40 13.70 -14.47
N PRO A 76 1.31 14.30 -13.98
CA PRO A 76 0.26 14.82 -14.85
C PRO A 76 0.92 15.80 -15.83
N MET A 77 0.82 15.49 -17.12
CA MET A 77 1.25 16.37 -18.18
C MET A 77 0.48 17.68 -17.98
N GLY A 78 1.21 18.74 -17.61
CA GLY A 78 0.62 20.00 -17.17
C GLY A 78 -0.43 20.50 -18.15
N ARG A 79 -1.55 21.01 -17.63
CA ARG A 79 -2.46 21.80 -18.46
C ARG A 79 -1.68 22.99 -19.02
N PRO A 80 -1.64 23.21 -20.34
CA PRO A 80 -1.09 24.43 -20.88
C PRO A 80 -1.99 25.59 -20.41
N GLY A 81 -1.37 26.56 -19.74
CA GLY A 81 -1.97 27.86 -19.47
C GLY A 81 -1.91 28.76 -20.69
#